data_AF-A0A966KGF9-F1
#
_entry.id   AF-A0A966KGF9-F1
#
_cell.length_a   1.000
_cell.length_b   1.000
_cell.length_c   1.000
_cell.angle_alpha   90.00
_cell.angle_beta   90.00
_cell.angle_gamma   90.00
#
_symmetry.space_group_name_H-M   'P 1'
#
loop_
_entity.id
_entity.type
_entity.pdbx_description
1 polymer ?
#
loop_
_entity_poly.entity_id
_entity_poly.type
_entity_poly.pdbx_seq_one_letter_code
_entity_poly.pdbx_strand_id
1 'polypeptide(L)' 'MTSSAVVNKIKWACSARKAGHAGTLDPSATGILAIALGEATKTIPYVT' A
#
# COMPACT_ATOMS: atom_id res chain seq x y z
N MET A 1 3.79 -7.27 11.14
CA MET A 1 4.19 -6.95 9.74
C MET A 1 3.82 -5.51 9.49
N THR A 2 4.71 -4.64 8.99
CA THR A 2 4.39 -3.21 8.82
C THR A 2 3.63 -2.97 7.51
N SER A 3 2.87 -1.88 7.45
CA SER A 3 2.17 -1.45 6.22
C SER A 3 3.14 -1.29 5.02
N SER A 4 4.34 -0.76 5.26
CA SER A 4 5.39 -0.65 4.24
C SER A 4 5.93 -2.01 3.77
N ALA A 5 6.03 -3.00 4.68
CA ALA A 5 6.43 -4.35 4.29
C ALA A 5 5.40 -5.01 3.37
N VAL A 6 4.10 -4.76 3.60
CA VAL A 6 3.02 -5.21 2.69
C VAL A 6 3.13 -4.53 1.33
N VAL A 7 3.34 -3.21 1.28
CA VAL A 7 3.55 -2.48 0.00
C VAL A 7 4.71 -3.08 -0.80
N ASN A 8 5.85 -3.36 -0.16
CA ASN A 8 7.00 -3.96 -0.85
C ASN A 8 6.69 -5.35 -1.40
N LYS A 9 5.97 -6.17 -0.63
CA LYS A 9 5.55 -7.51 -1.07
C LYS A 9 4.63 -7.45 -2.28
N ILE A 10 3.65 -6.56 -2.27
CA ILE A 10 2.70 -6.37 -3.38
C ILE A 10 3.41 -5.76 -4.60
N LYS A 11 4.31 -4.79 -4.40
CA LYS A 11 5.11 -4.20 -5.48
C LYS A 11 5.90 -5.27 -6.24
N TRP A 12 6.55 -6.19 -5.50
CA TRP A 12 7.27 -7.31 -6.09
C TRP A 12 6.33 -8.30 -6.78
N ALA A 13 5.27 -8.74 -6.10
CA ALA A 13 4.33 -9.73 -6.64
C ALA A 13 3.63 -9.26 -7.93
N CYS A 14 3.38 -7.95 -8.06
CA CYS A 14 2.75 -7.34 -9.22
C CYS A 14 3.76 -6.79 -10.25
N SER A 15 5.07 -6.98 -10.04
CA SER A 15 6.14 -6.39 -10.89
C SER A 15 5.95 -4.88 -11.11
N ALA A 16 5.46 -4.16 -10.09
CA ALA A 16 5.07 -2.76 -10.22
C ALA A 16 6.28 -1.84 -10.04
N ARG A 17 6.39 -0.82 -10.92
CA ARG A 17 7.45 0.20 -10.81
C ARG A 17 7.28 1.09 -9.57
N LYS A 18 6.03 1.34 -9.17
CA LYS A 18 5.65 2.17 -8.01
C LYS A 18 4.45 1.55 -7.29
N ALA A 19 4.42 1.62 -5.97
CA ALA A 19 3.30 1.22 -5.12
C ALA A 19 3.26 2.11 -3.87
N GLY A 20 2.07 2.30 -3.29
CA GLY A 20 1.85 3.03 -2.04
C GLY A 20 0.56 2.58 -1.36
N HIS A 21 0.36 2.97 -0.11
CA HIS A 21 -0.83 2.63 0.66
C HIS A 21 -1.64 3.88 1.05
N ALA A 22 -2.96 3.75 1.18
CA ALA A 22 -3.84 4.81 1.68
C ALA A 22 -4.24 4.49 3.12
N GLY A 23 -3.48 5.03 4.09
CA GLY A 23 -3.62 4.75 5.52
C GLY A 23 -2.62 3.72 6.06
N THR A 24 -2.30 3.78 7.35
CA THR A 24 -1.31 2.91 7.99
C THR A 24 -2.01 2.02 9.02
N LEU A 25 -1.73 0.73 8.98
CA LEU A 25 -2.03 -0.19 10.08
C LEU A 25 -0.80 -0.38 10.97
N ASP A 26 -1.03 -0.36 12.28
CA ASP A 26 -0.03 -0.76 13.27
C ASP A 26 0.37 -2.22 13.06
N PRO A 27 1.62 -2.63 13.38
CA PRO A 27 2.11 -3.98 13.10
C PRO A 27 1.31 -5.12 13.76
N SER A 28 0.60 -4.81 14.85
CA SER A 28 -0.25 -5.73 15.62
C SER A 28 -1.73 -5.65 15.21
N ALA A 29 -2.10 -4.70 14.36
CA ALA A 29 -3.48 -4.53 13.89
C ALA A 29 -3.79 -5.48 12.72
N THR A 30 -5.06 -5.85 12.59
CA THR A 30 -5.60 -6.52 11.41
C THR A 30 -6.69 -5.63 10.81
N GLY A 31 -6.89 -5.73 9.49
CA GLY A 31 -7.83 -4.87 8.78
C GLY A 31 -7.54 -4.77 7.31
N ILE A 32 -8.19 -3.81 6.65
CA ILE A 32 -8.02 -3.53 5.24
C ILE A 32 -6.91 -2.48 5.08
N LEU A 33 -5.92 -2.77 4.23
CA LEU A 33 -4.89 -1.82 3.81
C LEU A 33 -5.04 -1.61 2.30
N ALA A 34 -5.55 -0.44 1.90
CA ALA A 34 -5.70 -0.10 0.50
C ALA A 34 -4.32 0.15 -0.14
N ILE A 35 -4.00 -0.57 -1.22
CA ILE A 35 -2.75 -0.45 -1.96
C ILE A 35 -3.02 0.11 -3.36
N ALA A 36 -2.32 1.17 -3.73
CA ALA A 36 -2.37 1.74 -5.05
C ALA A 36 -1.06 1.43 -5.82
N LEU A 37 -1.18 1.13 -7.11
CA LEU A 37 -0.06 0.78 -7.99
C LEU A 37 0.13 1.85 -9.07
N GLY A 38 1.39 2.12 -9.44
CA GLY A 38 1.72 3.01 -10.55
C GLY A 38 1.08 4.40 -10.40
N GLU A 39 0.37 4.83 -11.43
CA GLU A 39 -0.33 6.12 -11.48
C GLU A 39 -1.46 6.25 -10.46
N ALA A 40 -2.09 5.14 -10.07
CA ALA A 40 -3.13 5.15 -9.04
C ALA A 40 -2.61 5.63 -7.68
N THR A 41 -1.29 5.58 -7.43
CA THR A 41 -0.72 6.17 -6.21
C THR A 41 -1.00 7.68 -6.07
N LYS A 42 -1.30 8.37 -7.18
CA LYS A 42 -1.67 9.79 -7.17
C LYS A 42 -3.06 10.05 -6.58
N THR A 43 -3.90 9.01 -6.47
CA THR A 43 -5.24 9.15 -5.90
C THR A 43 -5.29 8.94 -4.39
N ILE A 44 -4.21 8.45 -3.77
CA ILE A 44 -4.13 8.19 -2.32
C ILE A 44 -4.62 9.40 -1.47
N PRO A 45 -4.24 10.66 -1.76
CA PRO A 45 -4.69 11.81 -0.97
C PRO A 45 -6.21 12.04 -0.96
N TYR A 46 -6.95 11.47 -1.91
CA TYR A 46 -8.41 11.59 -1.98
C TYR A 46 -9.15 10.43 -1.31
N VAL A 47 -8.41 9.41 -0.84
CA VAL A 47 -8.95 8.17 -0.25
C VAL A 47 -8.64 8.07 1.25
N THR A 48 -7.81 8.98 1.77
CA THR A 48 -7.29 8.96 3.15
C THR A 48 -8.11 9.83 4.08
#